data_AF-A0A958X119-F1
#
_entry.id   AF-A0A958X119-F1
#
_cell.length_a   1.000
_cell.length_b   1.000
_cell.length_c   1.000
_cell.angle_alpha   90.00
_cell.angle_beta   90.00
_cell.angle_gamma   90.00
#
_symmetry.space_group_name_H-M   'P 1'
#
loop_
_entity.id
_entity.type
_entity.pdbx_description
1 polymer ?
#
loop_
_entity_poly.entity_id
_entity_poly.type
_entity_poly.pdbx_seq_one_letter_code
_entity_poly.pdbx_strand_id
1 'polypeptide(L)'
;EHGWELPQGFIDNALRNPLNLTREEWQQAKRSDQDPRLLKQLFKRAWERSDGKPAFQQALQEHGFWLAKGDRRGFVAVDYKGEVYSLSRWTGVKTKALNNKLGAPDNLPCVEDVKAQIAQNMTLKLQTHIKAVEAKLKKDFQPIKRAVQTVKTRHQSERQILKKKQAERWQTEERQRINRLPRGMMGLWHRITGKYQRIREINEQETLTCTIRDRDEKQALIDKQLAQRQRLQTQIQKTREKHNKIVFDLRRDIGLYTEMSQRQDLAFKSGQNLAQTHSQN
;
A
#
# COMPACT_ATOMS: atom_id res chain seq x y z
N GLU A 1 -4.97 -25.87 17.61
CA GLU A 1 -3.74 -25.47 16.90
C GLU A 1 -4.14 -24.58 15.73
N HIS A 2 -3.83 -23.29 15.78
CA HIS A 2 -4.22 -22.38 14.70
C HIS A 2 -3.17 -22.49 13.59
N GLY A 3 -3.53 -23.13 12.47
CA GLY A 3 -2.69 -23.38 11.29
C GLY A 3 -2.24 -22.14 10.53
N TRP A 4 -1.68 -21.16 11.23
CA TRP A 4 -0.98 -20.03 10.66
C TRP A 4 0.47 -20.45 10.43
N GLU A 5 0.77 -20.91 9.22
CA GLU A 5 2.15 -21.04 8.79
C GLU A 5 2.77 -19.65 8.67
N LEU A 6 3.86 -19.43 9.40
CA LEU A 6 4.60 -18.18 9.35
C LEU A 6 5.19 -18.00 7.94
N PRO A 7 4.94 -16.88 7.24
CA PRO A 7 5.44 -16.70 5.88
C PRO A 7 6.97 -16.82 5.84
N GLN A 8 7.49 -17.60 4.90
CA GLN A 8 8.91 -18.00 4.83
C GLN A 8 9.89 -16.82 4.88
N GLY A 9 9.52 -15.65 4.36
CA GLY A 9 10.35 -14.43 4.42
C GLY A 9 10.51 -13.78 5.81
N PHE A 10 9.80 -14.26 6.83
CA PHE A 10 10.04 -13.94 8.25
C PHE A 10 10.91 -14.99 8.95
N ILE A 11 11.06 -16.17 8.35
CA ILE A 11 11.90 -17.26 8.84
C ILE A 11 13.32 -17.10 8.29
N ASP A 12 13.43 -16.80 7.00
CA ASP A 12 14.70 -16.56 6.32
C ASP A 12 14.69 -15.19 5.60
N ASN A 13 15.70 -14.38 5.90
CA ASN A 13 15.88 -13.06 5.31
C ASN A 13 16.26 -13.15 3.81
N ALA A 14 16.84 -14.26 3.36
CA ALA A 14 17.14 -14.51 1.94
C ALA A 14 15.88 -14.82 1.11
N LEU A 15 14.85 -15.42 1.73
CA LEU A 15 13.53 -15.69 1.11
C LEU A 15 12.59 -14.47 1.17
N ARG A 16 13.08 -13.34 1.69
CA ARG A 16 12.32 -12.11 1.82
C ARG A 16 12.04 -11.54 0.42
N ASN A 17 10.77 -11.33 0.10
CA ASN A 17 10.39 -10.71 -1.17
C ASN A 17 11.16 -9.39 -1.33
N PRO A 18 11.95 -9.20 -2.41
CA PRO A 18 12.78 -8.02 -2.59
C PRO A 18 11.97 -6.72 -2.77
N LEU A 19 10.67 -6.84 -3.03
CA LEU A 19 9.71 -5.74 -3.09
C LEU A 19 9.04 -5.46 -1.73
N ASN A 20 9.54 -6.03 -0.64
CA ASN A 20 9.05 -5.72 0.70
C ASN A 20 9.33 -4.26 1.05
N LEU A 21 8.32 -3.61 1.62
CA LEU A 21 8.33 -2.20 1.91
C LEU A 21 8.50 -1.98 3.41
N THR A 22 9.42 -1.10 3.76
CA THR A 22 9.49 -0.46 5.08
C THR A 22 8.29 0.48 5.25
N ARG A 23 7.95 0.78 6.50
CA ARG A 23 6.88 1.73 6.83
C ARG A 23 7.13 3.11 6.22
N GLU A 24 8.39 3.56 6.20
CA GLU A 24 8.80 4.83 5.62
C GLU A 24 8.56 4.89 4.11
N GLU A 25 8.97 3.85 3.35
CA GLU A 25 8.73 3.77 1.90
C GLU A 25 7.23 3.79 1.59
N TRP A 26 6.44 3.06 2.38
CA TRP A 26 4.98 3.04 2.21
C TRP A 26 4.34 4.40 2.51
N GLN A 27 4.76 5.06 3.59
CA GLN A 27 4.27 6.39 3.95
C GLN A 27 4.69 7.45 2.93
N GLN A 28 5.91 7.37 2.39
CA GLN A 28 6.39 8.27 1.35
C GLN A 28 5.54 8.14 0.08
N ALA A 29 5.42 6.93 -0.48
CA ALA A 29 4.65 6.71 -1.71
C ALA A 29 3.16 7.07 -1.54
N LYS A 30 2.60 6.85 -0.34
CA LYS A 30 1.23 7.26 -0.05
C LYS A 30 1.05 8.78 -0.10
N ARG A 31 2.03 9.57 0.34
CA ARG A 31 1.96 11.04 0.28
C ARG A 31 2.04 11.55 -1.16
N SER A 32 2.83 10.88 -2.00
CA SER A 32 2.99 11.22 -3.42
C SER A 32 1.91 10.62 -4.34
N ASP A 33 0.92 9.92 -3.77
CA ASP A 33 -0.11 9.15 -4.49
C ASP A 33 0.48 8.21 -5.56
N GLN A 34 1.53 7.48 -5.18
CA GLN A 34 2.21 6.49 -6.03
C GLN A 34 2.11 5.10 -5.41
N ASP A 35 2.14 4.07 -6.25
CA ASP A 35 2.26 2.69 -5.76
C ASP A 35 3.71 2.42 -5.34
N PRO A 36 3.97 2.14 -4.05
CA PRO A 36 5.34 1.91 -3.57
C PRO A 36 5.98 0.65 -4.17
N ARG A 37 5.19 -0.38 -4.52
CA ARG A 37 5.73 -1.59 -5.15
C ARG A 37 6.21 -1.30 -6.57
N LEU A 38 5.46 -0.50 -7.32
CA LEU A 38 5.84 -0.05 -8.65
C LEU A 38 7.16 0.75 -8.60
N LEU A 39 7.24 1.75 -7.72
CA LEU A 39 8.45 2.56 -7.53
C LEU A 39 9.67 1.69 -7.20
N LYS A 40 9.53 0.80 -6.22
CA LYS A 40 10.61 -0.09 -5.79
C LYS A 40 11.07 -1.02 -6.92
N GLN A 41 10.13 -1.55 -7.71
CA GLN A 41 10.43 -2.36 -8.88
C GLN A 41 11.17 -1.56 -9.96
N LEU A 42 10.75 -0.32 -10.23
CA LEU A 42 11.42 0.58 -11.19
C LEU A 42 12.86 0.85 -10.79
N PHE A 43 13.10 1.27 -9.54
CA PHE A 43 14.44 1.55 -9.04
C PHE A 43 15.35 0.33 -9.07
N LYS A 44 14.84 -0.83 -8.63
CA LYS A 44 15.60 -2.07 -8.63
C LYS A 44 15.97 -2.50 -10.05
N ARG A 45 15.01 -2.47 -11.00
CA ARG A 45 15.27 -2.79 -12.41
C ARG A 45 16.27 -1.83 -13.07
N ALA A 46 16.14 -0.53 -12.82
CA ALA A 46 17.08 0.46 -13.33
C ALA A 46 18.51 0.18 -12.82
N TRP A 47 18.65 -0.22 -11.55
CA TRP A 47 19.95 -0.58 -10.97
C TRP A 47 20.54 -1.86 -11.55
N GLU A 48 19.72 -2.89 -11.73
CA GLU A 48 20.14 -4.20 -12.24
C GLU A 48 20.53 -4.16 -13.72
N ARG A 49 19.88 -3.32 -14.52
CA ARG A 49 20.13 -3.20 -15.96
C ARG A 49 21.27 -2.23 -16.33
N SER A 50 21.82 -1.50 -15.36
CA SER A 50 22.84 -0.48 -15.62
C SER A 50 24.23 -0.95 -15.21
N ASP A 51 25.21 -0.81 -16.10
CA ASP A 51 26.58 -1.23 -15.81
C ASP A 51 27.44 -0.12 -15.17
N GLY A 52 27.02 1.14 -15.28
CA GLY A 52 27.74 2.30 -14.76
C GLY A 52 26.86 3.53 -14.54
N LYS A 53 27.45 4.63 -14.07
CA LYS A 53 26.75 5.90 -13.82
C LYS A 53 25.89 6.38 -15.01
N PRO A 54 26.40 6.46 -16.26
CA PRO A 54 25.60 6.98 -17.37
C PRO A 54 24.38 6.09 -17.68
N ALA A 55 24.58 4.77 -17.72
CA ALA A 55 23.51 3.81 -17.95
C ALA A 55 22.44 3.86 -16.84
N PHE A 56 22.86 4.03 -15.59
CA PHE A 56 21.91 4.15 -14.46
C PHE A 56 21.11 5.45 -14.53
N GLN A 57 21.78 6.57 -14.85
CA GLN A 57 21.11 7.85 -15.02
C GLN A 57 20.08 7.80 -16.16
N GLN A 58 20.43 7.18 -17.29
CA GLN A 58 19.51 6.99 -18.41
C GLN A 58 18.32 6.10 -18.01
N ALA A 59 18.57 4.96 -17.34
CA ALA A 59 17.50 4.07 -16.88
C ALA A 59 16.53 4.72 -15.88
N LEU A 60 17.01 5.68 -15.08
CA LEU A 60 16.16 6.51 -14.22
C LEU A 60 15.33 7.50 -15.06
N GLN A 61 15.97 8.19 -16.01
CA GLN A 61 15.32 9.18 -16.86
C GLN A 61 14.22 8.58 -17.74
N GLU A 62 14.41 7.36 -18.23
CA GLU A 62 13.38 6.58 -18.97
C GLU A 62 12.05 6.46 -18.21
N HIS A 63 12.06 6.62 -16.88
CA HIS A 63 10.87 6.55 -16.02
C HIS A 63 10.58 7.87 -15.27
N GLY A 64 11.12 8.98 -15.77
CA GLY A 64 10.89 10.32 -15.21
C GLY A 64 11.52 10.51 -13.84
N PHE A 65 12.72 9.98 -13.64
CA PHE A 65 13.57 10.21 -12.48
C PHE A 65 14.92 10.82 -12.87
N TRP A 66 15.44 11.73 -12.05
CA TRP A 66 16.72 12.37 -12.25
C TRP A 66 17.63 12.09 -11.05
N LEU A 67 18.88 11.73 -11.34
CA LEU A 67 19.90 11.47 -10.32
C LEU A 67 20.40 12.79 -9.74
N ALA A 68 20.41 12.90 -8.41
CA ALA A 68 20.85 14.10 -7.69
C ALA A 68 21.71 13.75 -6.46
N LYS A 69 22.44 14.75 -5.97
CA LYS A 69 23.11 14.71 -4.68
C LYS A 69 22.10 15.01 -3.56
N GLY A 70 21.95 14.10 -2.62
CA GLY A 70 21.17 14.32 -1.39
C GLY A 70 21.97 15.07 -0.33
N ASP A 71 21.25 15.76 0.57
CA ASP A 71 21.83 16.68 1.57
C ASP A 71 22.90 16.03 2.46
N ARG A 72 22.74 14.75 2.80
CA ARG A 72 23.69 13.99 3.63
C ARG A 72 24.76 13.26 2.81
N ARG A 73 25.20 13.84 1.69
CA ARG A 73 26.18 13.26 0.75
C ARG A 73 25.78 11.86 0.23
N GLY A 74 24.47 11.62 0.10
CA GLY A 74 23.93 10.37 -0.43
C GLY A 74 23.42 10.53 -1.86
N PHE A 75 23.20 9.42 -2.55
CA PHE A 75 22.53 9.44 -3.86
C PHE A 75 21.01 9.45 -3.68
N VAL A 76 20.34 10.37 -4.37
CA VAL A 76 18.88 10.44 -4.41
C VAL A 76 18.40 10.53 -5.85
N ALA A 77 17.18 10.07 -6.08
CA ALA A 77 16.47 10.30 -7.32
C ALA A 77 15.34 11.31 -7.06
N VAL A 78 15.16 12.27 -7.95
CA VAL A 78 14.06 13.23 -7.93
C VAL A 78 13.09 12.86 -9.04
N ASP A 79 11.78 12.78 -8.77
CA ASP A 79 10.80 12.56 -9.84
C ASP A 79 10.27 13.87 -10.44
N TYR A 80 9.45 13.74 -11.47
CA TYR A 80 8.83 14.87 -12.18
C TYR A 80 7.89 15.72 -11.30
N LYS A 81 7.51 15.25 -10.12
CA LYS A 81 6.73 16.00 -9.12
C LYS A 81 7.62 16.71 -8.09
N GLY A 82 8.94 16.48 -8.15
CA GLY A 82 9.91 17.00 -7.18
C GLY A 82 10.07 16.14 -5.93
N GLU A 83 9.49 14.93 -5.89
CA GLU A 83 9.65 14.02 -4.76
C GLU A 83 11.04 13.37 -4.77
N VAL A 84 11.65 13.26 -3.58
CA VAL A 84 13.03 12.83 -3.42
C VAL A 84 13.11 11.41 -2.84
N TYR A 85 13.72 10.49 -3.57
CA TYR A 85 13.82 9.08 -3.23
C TYR A 85 15.27 8.72 -2.91
N SER A 86 15.53 8.26 -1.69
CA SER A 86 16.85 7.74 -1.31
C SER A 86 17.16 6.45 -2.08
N LEU A 87 18.20 6.47 -2.91
CA LEU A 87 18.51 5.35 -3.80
C LEU A 87 18.91 4.08 -3.05
N SER A 88 19.64 4.18 -1.93
CA SER A 88 20.00 3.01 -1.12
C SER A 88 18.77 2.27 -0.58
N ARG A 89 17.76 3.03 -0.14
CA ARG A 89 16.50 2.48 0.38
C ARG A 89 15.66 1.86 -0.75
N TRP A 90 15.41 2.65 -1.80
CA TRP A 90 14.49 2.26 -2.87
C TRP A 90 15.04 1.18 -3.81
N THR A 91 16.36 1.07 -3.96
CA THR A 91 17.00 -0.04 -4.69
C THR A 91 17.28 -1.25 -3.79
N GLY A 92 17.36 -1.05 -2.47
CA GLY A 92 17.82 -2.08 -1.51
C GLY A 92 19.33 -2.33 -1.54
N VAL A 93 20.11 -1.48 -2.22
CA VAL A 93 21.54 -1.64 -2.41
C VAL A 93 22.32 -0.88 -1.34
N LYS A 94 23.40 -1.49 -0.83
CA LYS A 94 24.29 -0.85 0.16
C LYS A 94 24.98 0.38 -0.45
N THR A 95 25.15 1.42 0.35
CA THR A 95 25.80 2.68 -0.06
C THR A 95 27.18 2.48 -0.68
N LYS A 96 27.97 1.49 -0.19
CA LYS A 96 29.27 1.15 -0.78
C LYS A 96 29.16 0.74 -2.25
N ALA A 97 28.16 -0.08 -2.61
CA ALA A 97 27.95 -0.49 -3.99
C ALA A 97 27.43 0.66 -4.87
N LEU A 98 26.61 1.58 -4.30
CA LEU A 98 26.23 2.81 -4.99
C LEU A 98 27.46 3.68 -5.29
N ASN A 99 28.33 3.93 -4.31
CA ASN A 99 29.56 4.70 -4.50
C ASN A 99 30.49 4.06 -5.54
N ASN A 100 30.62 2.73 -5.54
CA ASN A 100 31.45 2.03 -6.51
C ASN A 100 30.94 2.21 -7.97
N LYS A 101 29.62 2.18 -8.20
CA LYS A 101 29.06 2.32 -9.55
C LYS A 101 28.91 3.78 -9.99
N LEU A 102 28.55 4.66 -9.05
CA LEU A 102 28.15 6.05 -9.34
C LEU A 102 29.28 7.07 -9.07
N GLY A 103 30.35 6.68 -8.38
CA GLY A 103 31.47 7.54 -8.02
C GLY A 103 31.17 8.41 -6.79
N ALA A 104 31.70 9.65 -6.80
CA ALA A 104 31.46 10.62 -5.75
C ALA A 104 30.14 11.38 -5.96
N PRO A 105 29.28 11.50 -4.92
CA PRO A 105 28.03 12.27 -4.98
C PRO A 105 28.25 13.77 -5.25
N ASP A 106 29.43 14.30 -4.94
CA ASP A 106 29.73 15.73 -5.08
C ASP A 106 29.75 16.21 -6.54
N ASN A 107 29.90 15.29 -7.49
CA ASN A 107 29.86 15.57 -8.93
C ASN A 107 28.44 15.52 -9.52
N LEU A 108 27.40 15.52 -8.68
CA LEU A 108 26.00 15.53 -9.09
C LEU A 108 25.35 16.87 -8.71
N PRO A 109 24.39 17.35 -9.52
CA PRO A 109 23.60 18.53 -9.17
C PRO A 109 22.85 18.32 -7.85
N CYS A 110 22.64 19.41 -7.10
CA CYS A 110 21.86 19.31 -5.88
C CYS A 110 20.37 19.10 -6.20
N VAL A 111 19.58 18.72 -5.19
CA VAL A 111 18.15 18.48 -5.36
C VAL A 111 17.42 19.70 -5.94
N GLU A 112 17.76 20.91 -5.49
CA GLU A 112 17.09 22.12 -5.95
C GLU A 112 17.43 22.45 -7.41
N ASP A 113 18.68 22.25 -7.83
CA ASP A 113 19.09 22.42 -9.23
C ASP A 113 18.33 21.46 -10.14
N VAL A 114 18.19 20.20 -9.72
CA VAL A 114 17.46 19.17 -10.47
C VAL A 114 15.97 19.52 -10.56
N LYS A 115 15.35 20.00 -9.48
CA LYS A 115 13.95 20.46 -9.52
C LYS A 115 13.77 21.63 -10.49
N ALA A 116 14.69 22.60 -10.47
CA ALA A 116 14.66 23.73 -11.40
C ALA A 116 14.79 23.26 -12.87
N GLN A 117 15.70 22.32 -13.14
CA GLN A 117 15.86 21.72 -14.47
C GLN A 117 14.59 20.99 -14.93
N ILE A 118 13.97 20.21 -14.04
CA ILE A 118 12.70 19.52 -14.34
C ILE A 118 11.63 20.54 -14.68
N ALA A 119 11.49 21.60 -13.89
CA ALA A 119 10.48 22.64 -14.10
C ALA A 119 10.67 23.37 -15.45
N GLN A 120 11.91 23.67 -15.84
CA GLN A 120 12.22 24.29 -17.13
C GLN A 120 11.83 23.40 -18.32
N ASN A 121 12.09 22.11 -18.23
CA ASN A 121 11.79 21.15 -19.30
C ASN A 121 10.29 20.75 -19.35
N MET A 122 9.50 21.16 -18.35
CA MET A 122 8.12 20.72 -18.19
C MET A 122 7.15 21.60 -19.00
N THR A 123 6.89 21.21 -20.25
CA THR A 123 5.96 21.92 -21.13
C THR A 123 4.51 21.93 -20.60
N LEU A 124 3.74 22.98 -20.92
CA LEU A 124 2.32 23.10 -20.52
C LEU A 124 1.46 21.91 -20.99
N LYS A 125 1.75 21.38 -22.20
CA LYS A 125 1.08 20.20 -22.74
C LYS A 125 1.31 18.96 -21.86
N LEU A 126 2.55 18.71 -21.45
CA LEU A 126 2.91 17.60 -20.57
C LEU A 126 2.26 17.74 -19.19
N GLN A 127 2.27 18.94 -18.59
CA GLN A 127 1.60 19.19 -17.32
C GLN A 127 0.09 18.92 -17.38
N THR A 128 -0.55 19.34 -18.48
CA THR A 128 -1.98 19.13 -18.70
C THR A 128 -2.30 17.64 -18.85
N HIS A 129 -1.46 16.90 -19.60
CA HIS A 129 -1.58 15.47 -19.76
C HIS A 129 -1.44 14.73 -18.41
N ILE A 130 -0.43 15.05 -17.60
CA ILE A 130 -0.23 14.48 -16.26
C ILE A 130 -1.49 14.70 -15.40
N LYS A 131 -1.98 15.94 -15.31
CA LYS A 131 -3.18 16.28 -14.54
C LYS A 131 -4.42 15.52 -15.02
N ALA A 132 -4.59 15.37 -16.34
CA ALA A 132 -5.70 14.63 -16.92
C ALA A 132 -5.65 13.14 -16.55
N VAL A 133 -4.47 12.51 -16.62
CA VAL A 133 -4.27 11.11 -16.21
C VAL A 133 -4.56 10.95 -14.72
N GLU A 134 -4.01 11.81 -13.86
CA GLU A 134 -4.26 11.75 -12.41
C GLU A 134 -5.75 11.92 -12.06
N ALA A 135 -6.43 12.87 -12.70
CA ALA A 135 -7.86 13.08 -12.51
C ALA A 135 -8.68 11.84 -12.92
N LYS A 136 -8.31 11.20 -14.03
CA LYS A 136 -8.94 9.95 -14.50
C LYS A 136 -8.73 8.81 -13.50
N LEU A 137 -7.50 8.56 -13.06
CA LEU A 137 -7.20 7.53 -12.06
C LEU A 137 -7.97 7.77 -10.76
N LYS A 138 -8.04 9.02 -10.29
CA LYS A 138 -8.82 9.38 -9.10
C LYS A 138 -10.30 9.10 -9.29
N LYS A 139 -10.87 9.46 -10.44
CA LYS A 139 -12.28 9.22 -10.79
C LYS A 139 -12.60 7.74 -10.85
N ASP A 140 -11.76 6.95 -11.50
CA ASP A 140 -11.92 5.50 -11.65
C ASP A 140 -11.87 4.76 -10.31
N PHE A 141 -11.12 5.29 -9.32
CA PHE A 141 -11.06 4.70 -7.97
C PHE A 141 -12.21 5.13 -7.03
N GLN A 142 -12.95 6.20 -7.33
CA GLN A 142 -14.09 6.65 -6.52
C GLN A 142 -15.15 5.57 -6.24
N PRO A 143 -15.66 4.81 -7.24
CA PRO A 143 -16.68 3.79 -6.99
C PRO A 143 -16.20 2.71 -6.01
N ILE A 144 -14.92 2.32 -6.11
CA ILE A 144 -14.30 1.36 -5.19
C ILE A 144 -14.25 1.94 -3.77
N LYS A 145 -13.83 3.20 -3.63
CA LYS A 145 -13.79 3.88 -2.32
C LYS A 145 -15.18 3.94 -1.68
N ARG A 146 -16.21 4.24 -2.47
CA ARG A 146 -17.62 4.22 -2.02
C ARG A 146 -18.05 2.81 -1.60
N ALA A 147 -17.77 1.79 -2.42
CA ALA A 147 -18.11 0.39 -2.11
C ALA A 147 -17.44 -0.10 -0.80
N VAL A 148 -16.17 0.23 -0.59
CA VAL A 148 -15.45 -0.07 0.67
C VAL A 148 -16.16 0.57 1.86
N GLN A 149 -16.55 1.84 1.74
CA GLN A 149 -17.24 2.55 2.81
C GLN A 149 -18.61 1.93 3.11
N THR A 150 -19.40 1.62 2.08
CA THR A 150 -20.72 0.96 2.23
C THR A 150 -20.61 -0.42 2.87
N VAL A 151 -19.64 -1.24 2.45
CA VAL A 151 -19.42 -2.56 3.06
C VAL A 151 -19.00 -2.40 4.52
N LYS A 152 -18.12 -1.45 4.82
CA LYS A 152 -17.67 -1.17 6.19
C LYS A 152 -18.84 -0.78 7.11
N THR A 153 -19.68 0.16 6.70
CA THR A 153 -20.81 0.63 7.52
C THR A 153 -21.84 -0.49 7.71
N ARG A 154 -22.18 -1.22 6.65
CA ARG A 154 -23.07 -2.39 6.74
C ARG A 154 -22.52 -3.46 7.68
N HIS A 155 -21.24 -3.81 7.57
CA HIS A 155 -20.64 -4.81 8.45
C HIS A 155 -20.64 -4.38 9.91
N GLN A 156 -20.44 -3.09 10.17
CA GLN A 156 -20.52 -2.52 11.52
C GLN A 156 -21.94 -2.65 12.09
N SER A 157 -22.97 -2.28 11.32
CA SER A 157 -24.36 -2.39 11.76
C SER A 157 -24.79 -3.84 11.97
N GLU A 158 -24.45 -4.76 11.07
CA GLU A 158 -24.74 -6.20 11.21
C GLU A 158 -24.14 -6.78 12.51
N ARG A 159 -22.88 -6.43 12.83
CA ARG A 159 -22.24 -6.89 14.08
C ARG A 159 -22.90 -6.30 15.32
N GLN A 160 -23.31 -5.03 15.28
CA GLN A 160 -24.03 -4.40 16.38
C GLN A 160 -25.39 -5.05 16.61
N ILE A 161 -26.13 -5.30 15.53
CA ILE A 161 -27.44 -5.95 15.57
C ILE A 161 -27.30 -7.36 16.16
N LEU A 162 -26.35 -8.17 15.67
CA LEU A 162 -26.13 -9.52 16.18
C LEU A 162 -25.77 -9.50 17.67
N LYS A 163 -24.85 -8.62 18.08
CA LYS A 163 -24.45 -8.45 19.48
C LYS A 163 -25.64 -8.09 20.37
N LYS A 164 -26.49 -7.15 19.91
CA LYS A 164 -27.69 -6.72 20.66
C LYS A 164 -28.69 -7.88 20.80
N LYS A 165 -28.99 -8.58 19.70
CA LYS A 165 -29.90 -9.73 19.71
C LYS A 165 -29.42 -10.83 20.65
N GLN A 166 -28.13 -11.19 20.60
CA GLN A 166 -27.54 -12.20 21.48
C GLN A 166 -27.59 -11.75 22.96
N ALA A 167 -27.31 -10.48 23.24
CA ALA A 167 -27.38 -9.96 24.61
C ALA A 167 -28.81 -9.96 25.18
N GLU A 168 -29.81 -9.52 24.40
CA GLU A 168 -31.22 -9.57 24.80
C GLU A 168 -31.67 -11.02 25.03
N ARG A 169 -31.33 -11.90 24.10
CA ARG A 169 -31.64 -13.33 24.20
C ARG A 169 -30.98 -13.96 25.43
N TRP A 170 -29.70 -13.69 25.68
CA TRP A 170 -28.97 -14.17 26.86
C TRP A 170 -29.69 -13.78 28.16
N GLN A 171 -30.14 -12.52 28.28
CA GLN A 171 -30.88 -12.08 29.47
C GLN A 171 -32.23 -12.80 29.63
N THR A 172 -32.93 -13.11 28.54
CA THR A 172 -34.20 -13.85 28.59
C THR A 172 -33.99 -15.31 28.96
N GLU A 173 -33.04 -15.98 28.33
CA GLU A 173 -32.71 -17.39 28.61
C GLU A 173 -32.16 -17.54 30.05
N GLU A 174 -31.35 -16.59 30.53
CA GLU A 174 -30.84 -16.59 31.90
C GLU A 174 -31.96 -16.41 32.93
N ARG A 175 -32.90 -15.48 32.70
CA ARG A 175 -34.09 -15.33 33.54
C ARG A 175 -34.92 -16.62 33.57
N GLN A 176 -35.08 -17.30 32.45
CA GLN A 176 -35.79 -18.59 32.38
C GLN A 176 -35.06 -19.67 33.21
N ARG A 177 -33.74 -19.81 33.08
CA ARG A 177 -32.93 -20.76 33.86
C ARG A 177 -32.97 -20.47 35.36
N ILE A 178 -32.85 -19.21 35.77
CA ILE A 178 -32.92 -18.78 37.18
C ILE A 178 -34.34 -18.99 37.75
N ASN A 179 -35.38 -18.85 36.93
CA ASN A 179 -36.77 -19.10 37.36
C ASN A 179 -37.07 -20.60 37.57
N ARG A 180 -36.36 -21.51 36.89
CA ARG A 180 -36.48 -22.97 37.09
C ARG A 180 -35.82 -23.46 38.38
N LEU A 181 -34.84 -22.72 38.90
CA LEU A 181 -34.16 -23.08 40.14
C LEU A 181 -35.10 -22.84 41.35
N PRO A 182 -35.30 -23.84 42.22
CA PRO A 182 -36.12 -23.68 43.41
C PRO A 182 -35.49 -22.65 44.35
N ARG A 183 -36.30 -21.71 44.86
CA ARG A 183 -35.88 -20.60 45.72
C ARG A 183 -36.30 -20.82 47.18
N GLY A 184 -35.65 -20.11 48.11
CA GLY A 184 -36.00 -20.12 49.53
C GLY A 184 -35.90 -21.51 50.18
N MET A 185 -36.79 -21.79 51.15
CA MET A 185 -36.81 -23.04 51.91
C MET A 185 -37.01 -24.29 51.03
N MET A 186 -37.75 -24.16 49.91
CA MET A 186 -37.87 -25.21 48.89
C MET A 186 -36.53 -25.55 48.24
N GLY A 187 -35.66 -24.56 48.02
CA GLY A 187 -34.32 -24.78 47.48
C GLY A 187 -33.42 -25.62 48.40
N LEU A 188 -33.55 -25.43 49.72
CA LEU A 188 -32.83 -26.22 50.73
C LEU A 188 -33.33 -27.69 50.74
N TRP A 189 -34.63 -27.91 50.66
CA TRP A 189 -35.23 -29.25 50.58
C TRP A 189 -34.85 -29.98 49.27
N HIS A 190 -34.80 -29.25 48.15
CA HIS A 190 -34.37 -29.80 46.86
C HIS A 190 -32.88 -30.14 46.77
N ARG A 191 -32.04 -29.53 47.62
CA ARG A 191 -30.62 -29.91 47.75
C ARG A 191 -30.46 -31.24 48.46
N ILE A 192 -31.26 -31.48 49.49
CA ILE A 192 -31.26 -32.76 50.22
C ILE A 192 -31.77 -33.91 49.33
N THR A 193 -32.77 -33.65 48.47
CA THR A 193 -33.31 -34.66 47.54
C THR A 193 -32.55 -34.82 46.21
N GLY A 194 -31.45 -34.09 46.01
CA GLY A 194 -30.65 -34.13 44.77
C GLY A 194 -31.32 -33.53 43.52
N LYS A 195 -32.61 -33.15 43.59
CA LYS A 195 -33.35 -32.51 42.48
C LYS A 195 -32.70 -31.19 42.05
N TYR A 196 -32.07 -30.47 42.98
CA TYR A 196 -31.34 -29.24 42.67
C TYR A 196 -30.16 -29.46 41.71
N GLN A 197 -29.37 -30.53 41.92
CA GLN A 197 -28.22 -30.86 41.07
C GLN A 197 -28.65 -31.19 39.64
N ARG A 198 -29.73 -31.97 39.48
CA ARG A 198 -30.27 -32.30 38.14
C ARG A 198 -30.72 -31.06 37.35
N ILE A 199 -31.43 -30.12 37.99
CA ILE A 199 -31.86 -28.88 37.33
C ILE A 199 -30.64 -28.02 36.94
N ARG A 200 -29.62 -28.01 37.79
CA ARG A 200 -28.37 -27.30 37.52
C ARG A 200 -27.64 -27.90 36.31
N GLU A 201 -27.49 -29.23 36.24
CA GLU A 201 -26.87 -29.91 35.10
C GLU A 201 -27.59 -29.60 33.78
N ILE A 202 -28.93 -29.61 33.78
CA ILE A 202 -29.73 -29.22 32.61
C ILE A 202 -29.45 -27.77 32.22
N ASN A 203 -29.47 -26.84 33.17
CA ASN A 203 -29.18 -25.42 32.91
C ASN A 203 -27.75 -25.20 32.38
N GLU A 204 -26.77 -25.98 32.87
CA GLU A 204 -25.38 -25.97 32.39
C GLU A 204 -25.28 -26.47 30.94
N GLN A 205 -25.92 -27.60 30.61
CA GLN A 205 -25.99 -28.12 29.24
C GLN A 205 -26.69 -27.14 28.29
N GLU A 206 -27.80 -26.54 28.70
CA GLU A 206 -28.49 -25.50 27.94
C GLU A 206 -27.59 -24.28 27.70
N THR A 207 -26.82 -23.87 28.70
CA THR A 207 -25.89 -22.73 28.56
C THR A 207 -24.77 -23.05 27.57
N LEU A 208 -24.23 -24.28 27.60
CA LEU A 208 -23.22 -24.73 26.63
C LEU A 208 -23.79 -24.73 25.21
N THR A 209 -24.98 -25.30 24.98
CA THR A 209 -25.61 -25.32 23.67
C THR A 209 -25.93 -23.92 23.14
N CYS A 210 -26.44 -23.02 23.98
CA CYS A 210 -26.65 -21.61 23.62
C CYS A 210 -25.34 -20.90 23.27
N THR A 211 -24.26 -21.17 24.01
CA THR A 211 -22.94 -20.58 23.75
C THR A 211 -22.36 -21.06 22.42
N ILE A 212 -22.49 -22.36 22.11
CA ILE A 212 -22.07 -22.93 20.82
C ILE A 212 -22.87 -22.28 19.68
N ARG A 213 -24.19 -22.21 19.80
CA ARG A 213 -25.06 -21.56 18.81
C ARG A 213 -24.64 -20.12 18.55
N ASP A 214 -24.48 -19.31 19.60
CA ASP A 214 -24.16 -17.88 19.46
C ASP A 214 -22.74 -17.67 18.88
N ARG A 215 -21.80 -18.58 19.19
CA ARG A 215 -20.48 -18.65 18.56
C ARG A 215 -20.60 -18.96 17.06
N ASP A 216 -21.40 -19.94 16.68
CA ASP A 216 -21.58 -20.35 15.29
C ASP A 216 -22.29 -19.27 14.47
N GLU A 217 -23.30 -18.59 15.03
CA GLU A 217 -23.93 -17.41 14.43
C GLU A 217 -22.90 -16.30 14.15
N LYS A 218 -22.02 -16.04 15.12
CA LYS A 218 -20.93 -15.06 14.96
C LYS A 218 -19.93 -15.49 13.89
N GLN A 219 -19.57 -16.77 13.86
CA GLN A 219 -18.64 -17.32 12.88
C GLN A 219 -19.23 -17.22 11.46
N ALA A 220 -20.50 -17.61 11.28
CA ALA A 220 -21.20 -17.48 10.01
C ALA A 220 -21.26 -16.02 9.52
N LEU A 221 -21.45 -15.05 10.43
CA LEU A 221 -21.37 -13.63 10.08
C LEU A 221 -19.95 -13.25 9.64
N ILE A 222 -18.91 -13.70 10.34
CA ILE A 222 -17.51 -13.45 9.98
C ILE A 222 -17.22 -14.00 8.58
N ASP A 223 -17.60 -15.24 8.30
CA ASP A 223 -17.33 -15.91 7.01
C ASP A 223 -18.03 -15.19 5.86
N LYS A 224 -19.29 -14.80 6.05
CA LYS A 224 -20.03 -13.97 5.09
C LYS A 224 -19.33 -12.63 4.83
N GLN A 225 -18.85 -11.96 5.88
CA GLN A 225 -18.15 -10.68 5.76
C GLN A 225 -16.77 -10.83 5.09
N LEU A 226 -16.04 -11.91 5.36
CA LEU A 226 -14.77 -12.24 4.70
C LEU A 226 -14.96 -12.49 3.21
N ALA A 227 -15.96 -13.30 2.82
CA ALA A 227 -16.28 -13.54 1.41
C ALA A 227 -16.61 -12.25 0.64
N GLN A 228 -17.38 -11.35 1.26
CA GLN A 228 -17.68 -10.04 0.68
C GLN A 228 -16.42 -9.16 0.53
N ARG A 229 -15.55 -9.13 1.54
CA ARG A 229 -14.28 -8.40 1.47
C ARG A 229 -13.35 -8.98 0.41
N GLN A 230 -13.28 -10.30 0.27
CA GLN A 230 -12.43 -10.95 -0.73
C GLN A 230 -12.84 -10.57 -2.16
N ARG A 231 -14.15 -10.58 -2.47
CA ARG A 231 -14.67 -10.14 -3.77
C ARG A 231 -14.28 -8.69 -4.08
N LEU A 232 -14.42 -7.79 -3.10
CA LEU A 232 -14.04 -6.38 -3.25
C LEU A 232 -12.52 -6.22 -3.37
N GLN A 233 -11.74 -7.01 -2.64
CA GLN A 233 -10.28 -7.01 -2.71
C GLN A 233 -9.78 -7.40 -4.10
N THR A 234 -10.40 -8.39 -4.74
CA THR A 234 -10.08 -8.75 -6.13
C THR A 234 -10.34 -7.60 -7.10
N GLN A 235 -11.43 -6.85 -6.92
CA GLN A 235 -11.72 -5.67 -7.73
C GLN A 235 -10.70 -4.55 -7.49
N ILE A 236 -10.36 -4.27 -6.22
CA ILE A 236 -9.30 -3.31 -5.86
C ILE A 236 -7.99 -3.67 -6.54
N GLN A 237 -7.60 -4.94 -6.48
CA GLN A 237 -6.34 -5.43 -7.04
C GLN A 237 -6.31 -5.25 -8.57
N LYS A 238 -7.37 -5.66 -9.28
CA LYS A 238 -7.49 -5.47 -10.74
C LYS A 238 -7.41 -3.99 -11.14
N THR A 239 -8.08 -3.10 -10.40
CA THR A 239 -8.02 -1.66 -10.70
C THR A 239 -6.63 -1.08 -10.41
N ARG A 240 -5.98 -1.50 -9.32
CA ARG A 240 -4.60 -1.10 -9.02
C ARG A 240 -3.63 -1.55 -10.09
N GLU A 241 -3.74 -2.78 -10.60
CA GLU A 241 -2.88 -3.27 -11.69
C GLU A 241 -3.04 -2.43 -12.95
N LYS A 242 -4.29 -2.10 -13.33
CA LYS A 242 -4.56 -1.18 -14.45
C LYS A 242 -3.97 0.20 -14.21
N HIS A 243 -4.14 0.76 -13.02
CA HIS A 243 -3.59 2.07 -12.66
C HIS A 243 -2.06 2.06 -12.69
N ASN A 244 -1.43 1.01 -12.16
CA ASN A 244 0.03 0.87 -12.16
C ASN A 244 0.58 0.81 -13.58
N LYS A 245 -0.12 0.15 -14.52
CA LYS A 245 0.24 0.18 -15.94
C LYS A 245 0.14 1.59 -16.53
N ILE A 246 -0.97 2.30 -16.28
CA ILE A 246 -1.16 3.67 -16.76
C ILE A 246 -0.09 4.62 -16.20
N VAL A 247 0.23 4.50 -14.90
CA VAL A 247 1.28 5.31 -14.26
C VAL A 247 2.66 4.97 -14.81
N PHE A 248 2.94 3.69 -15.07
CA PHE A 248 4.19 3.25 -15.70
C PHE A 248 4.34 3.84 -17.11
N ASP A 249 3.28 3.77 -17.92
CA ASP A 249 3.26 4.33 -19.27
C ASP A 249 3.42 5.87 -19.24
N LEU A 250 2.69 6.57 -18.35
CA LEU A 250 2.85 8.01 -18.14
C LEU A 250 4.29 8.39 -17.78
N ARG A 251 4.93 7.64 -16.88
CA ARG A 251 6.32 7.86 -16.48
C ARG A 251 7.28 7.69 -17.65
N ARG A 252 7.03 6.71 -18.51
CA ARG A 252 7.80 6.49 -19.74
C ARG A 252 7.62 7.65 -20.72
N ASP A 253 6.39 8.12 -20.91
CA ASP A 253 6.11 9.26 -21.79
C ASP A 253 6.82 10.53 -21.29
N ILE A 254 6.81 10.78 -19.97
CA ILE A 254 7.55 11.89 -19.36
C ILE A 254 9.05 11.78 -19.65
N GLY A 255 9.63 10.58 -19.51
CA GLY A 255 11.02 10.33 -19.81
C GLY A 255 11.37 10.67 -21.28
N LEU A 256 10.58 10.14 -22.22
CA LEU A 256 10.73 10.39 -23.65
C LEU A 256 10.60 11.87 -24.01
N TYR A 257 9.57 12.55 -23.50
CA TYR A 257 9.37 13.98 -23.75
C TYR A 257 10.53 14.82 -23.24
N THR A 258 11.04 14.51 -22.05
CA THR A 258 12.15 15.25 -21.46
C THR A 258 13.44 15.02 -22.24
N GLU A 259 13.71 13.79 -22.66
CA GLU A 259 14.85 13.48 -23.51
C GLU A 259 14.78 14.20 -24.86
N MET A 260 13.61 14.22 -25.50
CA MET A 260 13.40 14.95 -26.76
C MET A 260 13.65 16.45 -26.58
N SER A 261 13.15 17.06 -25.50
CA SER A 261 13.39 18.48 -25.18
C SER A 261 14.88 18.77 -25.01
N GLN A 262 15.59 17.93 -24.25
CA GLN A 262 17.03 18.08 -24.02
C GLN A 262 17.84 17.96 -25.32
N ARG A 263 17.47 17.03 -26.22
CA ARG A 263 18.12 16.89 -27.53
C ARG A 263 17.90 18.12 -28.40
N GLN A 264 16.70 18.70 -28.39
CA GLN A 264 16.42 19.95 -29.12
C GLN A 264 17.25 21.12 -28.58
N ASP A 265 17.34 21.26 -27.26
CA ASP A 265 18.17 22.31 -26.63
C ASP A 265 19.65 22.15 -26.95
N LEU A 266 20.17 20.92 -26.93
CA LEU A 266 21.55 20.61 -27.30
C LEU A 266 21.84 20.94 -28.77
N ALA A 267 20.93 20.55 -29.68
CA ALA A 267 21.05 20.85 -31.10
C ALA A 267 21.05 22.37 -31.36
N PHE A 268 20.16 23.10 -30.69
CA PHE A 268 20.09 24.57 -30.78
C PHE A 268 21.38 25.24 -30.30
N LYS A 269 21.93 24.82 -29.14
CA LYS A 269 23.19 25.34 -28.61
C LYS A 269 24.39 25.03 -29.51
N SER A 270 24.46 23.83 -30.10
CA SER A 270 25.51 23.48 -31.05
C SER A 270 25.45 24.32 -32.33
N GLY A 271 24.25 24.62 -32.84
CA GLY A 271 24.06 25.48 -34.00
C GLY A 271 24.48 26.93 -33.76
N GLN A 272 24.21 27.47 -32.56
CA GLN A 272 24.63 28.82 -32.19
C GLN A 272 26.16 28.95 -32.05
N ASN A 273 26.83 27.96 -31.46
CA ASN A 273 28.29 27.96 -31.37
C ASN A 273 28.97 27.89 -32.75
N LEU A 274 28.44 27.08 -33.67
CA LEU A 274 28.94 27.02 -35.05
C LEU A 274 28.76 28.35 -35.79
N ALA A 275 27.60 29.00 -35.64
CA ALA A 275 27.34 30.32 -36.23
C ALA A 275 28.25 31.43 -35.65
N GLN A 276 28.57 31.38 -34.36
CA GLN A 276 29.51 32.31 -33.73
C GLN A 276 30.95 32.10 -34.19
N THR A 277 31.39 30.85 -34.39
CA THR A 277 32.74 30.56 -34.91
C THR A 277 32.94 30.97 -36.38
N HIS A 278 31.87 30.97 -37.19
CA HIS A 278 31.94 31.45 -38.58
C HIS A 278 31.83 32.98 -38.70
N SER A 279 31.39 33.69 -37.67
CA SER A 279 31.33 35.16 -37.66
C SER A 279 32.62 35.82 -37.12
N GLN A 280 33.57 35.04 -36.61
CA GLN A 280 34.86 35.51 -36.07
C GLN A 280 36.07 35.20 -36.98
N ASN A 281 35.84 34.56 -38.13
CA ASN A 281 36.80 34.41 -39.22
C ASN A 281 36.39 35.28 -40.39
#